data_AF-A0A2U2RGI6-F1
#
_entry.id   AF-A0A2U2RGI6-F1
#
_cell.length_a   1.000
_cell.length_b   1.000
_cell.length_c   1.000
_cell.angle_alpha   90.00
_cell.angle_beta   90.00
_cell.angle_gamma   90.00
#
_symmetry.space_group_name_H-M   'P 1'
#
loop_
_entity.id
_entity.type
_entity.pdbx_description
1 polymer ?
#
loop_
_entity_poly.entity_id
_entity_poly.type
_entity_poly.pdbx_seq_one_letter_code
_entity_poly.pdbx_strand_id
1 'polypeptide(L)'
;MTGLGHLPRFVPLEHVQTELSISYQQALALVRSGELRAIKVGGRGQWRVSLEALEQYIDARYAETAAMVSSCVGQGLPAPDCDSGYPIEQIVRELGEEHRDSLQEYVMMRASVDCPEHGIVLYAVDAERYVEQGTSRPK
;
A
#
# COMPACT_ATOMS: atom_id res chain seq x y z
N MET A 1 -6.44 -38.82 12.30
CA MET A 1 -6.72 -38.93 10.85
C MET A 1 -7.81 -37.92 10.49
N THR A 2 -7.44 -36.66 10.24
CA THR A 2 -8.22 -35.75 9.39
C THR A 2 -7.20 -35.03 8.52
N GLY A 3 -7.28 -35.31 7.23
CA GLY A 3 -6.19 -35.10 6.28
C GLY A 3 -5.79 -33.64 6.10
N LEU A 4 -4.52 -33.47 5.76
CA LEU A 4 -4.04 -32.29 5.04
C LEU A 4 -4.90 -32.06 3.78
N GLY A 5 -5.45 -30.86 3.65
CA GLY A 5 -5.24 -30.13 2.40
C GLY A 5 -6.42 -29.86 1.46
N HIS A 6 -7.67 -29.78 1.92
CA HIS A 6 -8.69 -29.09 1.11
C HIS A 6 -9.75 -28.44 1.99
N LEU A 7 -9.71 -27.10 2.07
CA LEU A 7 -10.80 -26.31 2.64
C LEU A 7 -12.08 -26.54 1.81
N PRO A 8 -13.26 -26.58 2.45
CA PRO A 8 -14.50 -26.70 1.70
C PRO A 8 -14.64 -25.51 0.74
N ARG A 9 -15.19 -25.75 -0.45
CA ARG A 9 -15.41 -24.68 -1.45
C ARG A 9 -16.13 -23.47 -0.86
N PHE A 10 -17.06 -23.71 0.06
CA PHE A 10 -17.80 -22.69 0.79
C PHE A 10 -17.42 -22.69 2.27
N VAL A 11 -16.89 -21.57 2.73
CA VAL A 11 -16.42 -21.34 4.09
C VAL A 11 -17.39 -20.42 4.84
N PRO A 12 -17.46 -20.52 6.17
CA PRO A 12 -18.30 -19.63 6.97
C PRO A 12 -17.56 -18.31 7.23
N LEU A 13 -18.25 -17.29 7.75
CA LEU A 13 -17.66 -15.96 7.95
C LEU A 13 -16.49 -15.96 8.94
N GLU A 14 -16.48 -16.91 9.88
CA GLU A 14 -15.40 -17.10 10.85
C GLU A 14 -14.06 -17.41 10.18
N HIS A 15 -14.08 -18.10 9.04
CA HIS A 15 -12.86 -18.31 8.26
C HIS A 15 -12.38 -17.00 7.62
N VAL A 16 -13.30 -16.21 7.04
CA VAL A 16 -12.98 -14.89 6.46
C VAL A 16 -12.38 -13.95 7.50
N GLN A 17 -12.89 -13.97 8.74
CA GLN A 17 -12.30 -13.21 9.84
C GLN A 17 -10.84 -13.57 10.09
N THR A 18 -10.53 -14.87 10.03
CA THR A 18 -9.18 -15.38 10.27
C THR A 18 -8.25 -14.99 9.12
N GLU A 19 -8.68 -15.26 7.88
CA GLU A 19 -7.87 -14.98 6.68
C GLU A 19 -7.58 -13.49 6.50
N LEU A 20 -8.58 -12.62 6.68
CA LEU A 20 -8.42 -11.18 6.53
C LEU A 20 -8.01 -10.47 7.82
N SER A 21 -7.91 -11.20 8.95
CA SER A 21 -7.64 -10.64 10.28
C SER A 21 -8.60 -9.49 10.67
N ILE A 22 -9.90 -9.69 10.46
CA ILE A 22 -10.97 -8.70 10.73
C ILE A 22 -12.03 -9.21 11.70
N SER A 23 -12.81 -8.29 12.27
CA SER A 23 -13.96 -8.64 13.12
C SER A 23 -15.13 -9.24 12.32
N TYR A 24 -16.01 -9.98 12.99
CA TYR A 24 -17.18 -10.60 12.36
C TYR A 24 -18.12 -9.55 11.76
N GLN A 25 -18.26 -8.40 12.44
CA GLN A 25 -19.09 -7.30 11.96
C GLN A 25 -18.54 -6.72 10.66
N GLN A 26 -17.21 -6.62 10.51
CA GLN A 26 -16.58 -6.18 9.27
C GLN A 26 -16.80 -7.20 8.15
N ALA A 27 -16.59 -8.50 8.41
CA ALA A 27 -16.87 -9.55 7.42
C ALA A 27 -18.34 -9.55 6.97
N LEU A 28 -19.27 -9.38 7.92
CA LEU A 28 -20.70 -9.27 7.63
C LEU A 28 -21.04 -7.98 6.85
N ALA A 29 -20.37 -6.88 7.14
CA ALA A 29 -20.54 -5.62 6.40
C ALA A 29 -20.14 -5.79 4.94
N LEU A 30 -19.02 -6.46 4.64
CA LEU A 30 -18.59 -6.77 3.27
C LEU A 30 -19.62 -7.60 2.50
N VAL A 31 -20.25 -8.57 3.16
CA VAL A 31 -21.32 -9.36 2.55
C VAL A 31 -22.59 -8.53 2.32
N ARG A 32 -22.93 -7.66 3.27
CA ARG A 32 -24.12 -6.79 3.18
C ARG A 32 -23.96 -5.67 2.16
N SER A 33 -22.76 -5.12 2.00
CA SER A 33 -22.44 -4.14 0.96
C SER A 33 -22.39 -4.78 -0.43
N GLY A 34 -22.20 -6.11 -0.50
CA GLY A 34 -22.07 -6.86 -1.74
C GLY A 34 -20.65 -6.90 -2.28
N GLU A 35 -19.69 -6.29 -1.59
CA GLU A 35 -18.27 -6.32 -1.94
C GLU A 35 -17.69 -7.74 -1.84
N LEU A 36 -18.16 -8.53 -0.87
CA LEU A 36 -17.81 -9.93 -0.75
C LEU A 36 -19.02 -10.82 -1.09
N ARG A 37 -18.91 -11.57 -2.19
CA ARG A 37 -20.00 -12.44 -2.64
C ARG A 37 -20.18 -13.62 -1.69
N ALA A 38 -21.39 -13.74 -1.16
CA ALA A 38 -21.78 -14.83 -0.27
C ALA A 38 -23.18 -15.34 -0.60
N ILE A 39 -23.44 -16.60 -0.25
CA ILE A 39 -24.76 -17.22 -0.30
C ILE A 39 -25.30 -17.44 1.10
N LYS A 40 -26.62 -17.43 1.23
CA LYS A 40 -27.32 -17.74 2.48
C LYS A 40 -27.81 -19.17 2.44
N VAL A 41 -27.33 -20.02 3.35
CA VAL A 41 -27.59 -21.47 3.34
C VAL A 41 -28.36 -21.90 4.59
N GLY A 42 -29.41 -22.70 4.37
CA GLY A 42 -30.25 -23.32 5.39
C GLY A 42 -31.27 -22.37 6.05
N GLY A 43 -32.23 -22.95 6.78
CA GLY A 43 -33.34 -22.22 7.39
C GLY A 43 -32.95 -21.22 8.49
N ARG A 44 -31.73 -21.31 9.03
CA ARG A 44 -31.17 -20.34 9.98
C ARG A 44 -30.44 -19.17 9.31
N GLY A 45 -30.33 -19.19 7.98
CA GLY A 45 -29.82 -18.05 7.24
C GLY A 45 -28.32 -17.81 7.41
N GLN A 46 -27.51 -18.87 7.47
CA GLN A 46 -26.06 -18.75 7.64
C GLN A 46 -25.40 -18.28 6.35
N TRP A 47 -24.50 -17.30 6.44
CA TRP A 47 -23.71 -16.87 5.30
C TRP A 47 -22.57 -17.85 5.02
N ARG A 48 -22.33 -18.10 3.74
CA ARG A 48 -21.24 -18.92 3.22
C ARG A 48 -20.58 -18.20 2.06
N VAL A 49 -19.28 -18.02 2.15
CA VAL A 49 -18.46 -17.38 1.12
C VAL A 49 -17.75 -18.48 0.35
N SER A 50 -17.72 -18.41 -0.98
CA SER A 50 -16.86 -19.33 -1.74
C SER A 50 -15.42 -18.87 -1.66
N LEU A 51 -14.46 -19.81 -1.52
CA LEU A 51 -13.03 -19.49 -1.53
C LEU A 51 -12.65 -18.65 -2.76
N GLU A 52 -13.13 -19.05 -3.95
CA GLU A 52 -12.93 -18.29 -5.20
C GLU A 52 -13.39 -16.83 -5.11
N ALA A 53 -14.48 -16.55 -4.38
CA ALA A 53 -14.98 -15.18 -4.22
C ALA A 53 -14.14 -14.37 -3.22
N LEU A 54 -13.58 -15.04 -2.21
CA LEU A 54 -12.65 -14.42 -1.27
C LEU A 54 -11.34 -14.05 -1.97
N GLU A 55 -10.77 -14.96 -2.76
CA GLU A 55 -9.58 -14.70 -3.57
C GLU A 55 -9.81 -13.53 -4.54
N GLN A 56 -10.93 -13.53 -5.28
CA GLN A 56 -11.26 -12.42 -6.19
C GLN A 56 -11.43 -11.08 -5.47
N TYR A 57 -11.97 -11.10 -4.25
CA TYR A 57 -12.04 -9.89 -3.43
C TYR A 57 -10.64 -9.39 -3.07
N ILE A 58 -9.74 -10.28 -2.66
CA ILE A 58 -8.35 -9.96 -2.33
C ILE A 58 -7.64 -9.39 -3.57
N ASP A 59 -7.74 -10.06 -4.72
CA ASP A 59 -7.15 -9.60 -5.99
C ASP A 59 -7.66 -8.20 -6.38
N ALA A 60 -8.97 -7.96 -6.25
CA ALA A 60 -9.56 -6.65 -6.53
C ALA A 60 -9.00 -5.57 -5.60
N ARG A 61 -8.81 -5.87 -4.30
CA ARG A 61 -8.22 -4.92 -3.34
C ARG A 61 -6.75 -4.65 -3.61
N TYR A 62 -5.99 -5.65 -4.04
CA TYR A 62 -4.62 -5.44 -4.49
C TYR A 62 -4.58 -4.55 -5.74
N ALA A 63 -5.44 -4.79 -6.72
CA ALA A 63 -5.50 -3.97 -7.94
C ALA A 63 -5.88 -2.52 -7.63
N GLU A 64 -6.86 -2.30 -6.76
CA GLU A 64 -7.26 -0.96 -6.29
C GLU A 64 -6.11 -0.25 -5.56
N THR A 65 -5.42 -0.96 -4.66
CA THR A 65 -4.26 -0.42 -3.95
C THR A 65 -3.12 -0.09 -4.91
N ALA A 66 -2.83 -0.97 -5.87
CA ALA A 66 -1.80 -0.75 -6.87
C ALA A 66 -2.13 0.45 -7.78
N ALA A 67 -3.40 0.62 -8.16
CA ALA A 67 -3.84 1.79 -8.92
C ALA A 67 -3.70 3.07 -8.10
N MET A 68 -4.09 3.04 -6.81
CA MET A 68 -3.92 4.16 -5.89
C MET A 68 -2.44 4.53 -5.74
N VAL A 69 -1.58 3.55 -5.44
CA VAL A 69 -0.13 3.78 -5.32
C VAL A 69 0.46 4.29 -6.63
N SER A 70 0.10 3.70 -7.78
CA SER A 70 0.59 4.17 -9.09
C SER A 70 0.11 5.58 -9.42
N SER A 71 -1.09 5.96 -8.98
CA SER A 71 -1.61 7.32 -9.13
C SER A 71 -1.02 8.31 -8.12
N CYS A 72 -0.55 7.82 -6.97
CA CYS A 72 0.15 8.57 -5.94
C CYS A 72 1.67 8.64 -6.18
N VAL A 73 2.24 7.83 -7.09
CA VAL A 73 3.57 8.10 -7.65
C VAL A 73 3.45 9.39 -8.45
N GLY A 74 3.63 10.50 -7.74
CA GLY A 74 3.78 11.80 -8.33
C GLY A 74 4.90 11.74 -9.34
N GLN A 75 4.58 12.06 -10.59
CA GLN A 75 5.57 12.34 -11.61
C GLN A 75 6.58 13.34 -11.05
N GLY A 76 7.86 12.96 -10.98
CA GLY A 76 8.90 13.91 -10.61
C GLY A 76 10.29 13.31 -10.56
N LEU A 77 10.47 12.17 -9.88
CA LEU A 77 11.78 11.52 -9.76
C LEU A 77 11.81 10.13 -10.42
N PRO A 78 12.93 9.77 -11.09
CA PRO A 78 13.17 8.42 -11.60
C PRO A 78 13.37 7.42 -10.44
N ALA A 79 13.65 6.14 -10.71
CA ALA A 79 13.98 5.19 -9.64
C ALA A 79 15.22 5.67 -8.83
N PRO A 80 15.29 5.40 -7.51
CA PRO A 80 16.42 5.82 -6.70
C PRO A 80 17.71 5.11 -7.13
N ASP A 81 18.81 5.83 -7.11
CA ASP A 81 20.16 5.32 -7.44
C ASP A 81 20.71 4.40 -6.32
N CYS A 82 20.02 4.29 -5.18
CA CYS A 82 20.43 3.50 -4.01
C CYS A 82 19.25 2.73 -3.37
N ASP A 83 19.50 1.51 -2.88
CA ASP A 83 18.51 0.70 -2.13
C ASP A 83 18.00 1.40 -0.86
N SER A 84 18.81 2.29 -0.29
CA SER A 84 18.45 3.08 0.91
C SER A 84 17.57 4.29 0.62
N GLY A 85 17.33 4.63 -0.66
CA GLY A 85 16.51 5.77 -1.09
C GLY A 85 17.21 6.70 -2.08
N TYR A 86 16.78 7.96 -2.12
CA TYR A 86 17.26 8.99 -3.05
C TYR A 86 18.42 9.81 -2.46
N PRO A 87 19.64 9.75 -3.02
CA PRO A 87 20.69 10.69 -2.63
C PRO A 87 20.30 12.12 -2.95
N ILE A 88 20.71 13.06 -2.09
CA ILE A 88 20.42 14.50 -2.26
C ILE A 88 20.81 14.94 -3.67
N GLU A 89 21.97 14.50 -4.16
CA GLU A 89 22.52 14.85 -5.46
C GLU A 89 21.66 14.38 -6.63
N GLN A 90 20.99 13.22 -6.50
CA GLN A 90 20.02 12.77 -7.49
C GLN A 90 18.79 13.69 -7.50
N ILE A 91 18.24 14.00 -6.32
CA ILE A 91 17.05 14.85 -6.22
C ILE A 91 17.35 16.26 -6.79
N VAL A 92 18.49 16.85 -6.46
CA VAL A 92 18.94 18.14 -6.98
C VAL A 92 19.15 18.11 -8.49
N ARG A 93 19.69 17.02 -9.04
CA ARG A 93 19.88 16.87 -10.49
C ARG A 93 18.55 16.88 -11.25
N GLU A 94 17.53 16.23 -10.70
CA GLU A 94 16.22 16.11 -11.36
C GLU A 94 15.33 17.35 -11.16
N LEU A 95 15.40 18.00 -9.99
CA LEU A 95 14.58 19.18 -9.68
C LEU A 95 15.24 20.52 -10.00
N GLY A 96 16.57 20.56 -10.14
CA GLY A 96 17.35 21.78 -10.35
C GLY A 96 18.18 22.20 -9.12
N GLU A 97 19.29 22.90 -9.37
CA GLU A 97 20.23 23.36 -8.34
C GLU A 97 19.59 24.35 -7.34
N GLU A 98 18.51 25.04 -7.73
CA GLU A 98 17.75 25.92 -6.84
C GLU A 98 17.11 25.19 -5.64
N HIS A 99 16.92 23.87 -5.75
CA HIS A 99 16.35 23.06 -4.68
C HIS A 99 17.40 22.61 -3.65
N ARG A 100 18.71 22.77 -3.92
CA ARG A 100 19.79 22.25 -3.07
C ARG A 100 19.68 22.67 -1.61
N ASP A 101 19.62 23.97 -1.34
CA ASP A 101 19.62 24.48 0.03
C ASP A 101 18.34 24.08 0.79
N SER A 102 17.20 24.17 0.10
CA SER A 102 15.88 23.78 0.61
C SER A 102 15.80 22.29 0.95
N LEU A 103 16.34 21.44 0.07
CA LEU A 103 16.39 19.99 0.28
C LEU A 103 17.34 19.64 1.42
N GLN A 104 18.50 20.31 1.50
CA GLN A 104 19.46 20.08 2.56
C GLN A 104 18.89 20.47 3.93
N GLU A 105 18.14 21.58 4.02
CA GLU A 105 17.38 21.94 5.23
C GLU A 105 16.28 20.92 5.55
N TYR A 106 15.53 20.46 4.54
CA TYR A 106 14.47 19.46 4.72
C TYR A 106 15.01 18.13 5.25
N VAL A 107 16.13 17.67 4.71
CA VAL A 107 16.84 16.46 5.15
C VAL A 107 17.28 16.59 6.61
N MET A 108 17.81 17.75 7.02
CA MET A 108 18.23 17.99 8.41
C MET A 108 17.07 17.96 9.41
N MET A 109 15.83 18.22 8.97
CA MET A 109 14.62 18.17 9.81
C MET A 109 13.89 16.82 9.75
N ARG A 110 14.36 15.85 8.97
CA ARG A 110 13.70 14.57 8.71
C ARG A 110 14.62 13.37 8.93
N ALA A 111 14.06 12.17 8.88
CA ALA A 111 14.85 10.95 8.94
C ALA A 111 15.59 10.77 7.62
N SER A 112 16.92 10.86 7.67
CA SER A 112 17.81 10.54 6.56
C SER A 112 18.71 9.36 6.92
N VAL A 113 19.29 8.75 5.89
CA VAL A 113 20.26 7.66 6.04
C VAL A 113 21.59 8.12 5.48
N ASP A 114 22.65 7.97 6.25
CA ASP A 114 24.01 8.09 5.73
C ASP A 114 24.39 6.77 5.01
N CYS A 115 24.34 6.79 3.69
CA CYS A 115 24.79 5.71 2.84
C CYS A 115 26.30 5.86 2.55
N PRO A 116 27.12 4.81 2.71
CA PRO A 116 28.56 4.89 2.48
C PRO A 116 28.94 5.19 1.02
N GLU A 117 28.10 4.83 0.05
CA GLU A 117 28.36 5.05 -1.38
C GLU A 117 27.87 6.40 -1.88
N HIS A 118 26.79 6.94 -1.28
CA HIS A 118 26.07 8.10 -1.83
C HIS A 118 25.91 9.27 -0.85
N GLY A 119 26.46 9.19 0.36
CA GLY A 119 26.31 10.23 1.38
C GLY A 119 24.90 10.24 1.96
N ILE A 120 24.30 11.43 2.12
CA ILE A 120 23.00 11.55 2.74
C ILE A 120 21.90 11.17 1.76
N VAL A 121 21.08 10.20 2.15
CA VAL A 121 19.99 9.63 1.36
C VAL A 121 18.67 9.89 2.06
N LEU A 122 17.70 10.38 1.29
CA LEU A 122 16.32 10.61 1.73
C LEU A 122 15.46 9.41 1.32
N TYR A 123 14.64 8.88 2.23
CA TYR A 123 13.72 7.79 1.91
C TYR A 123 12.74 8.20 0.81
N ALA A 124 12.31 7.24 -0.02
CA ALA A 124 11.41 7.48 -1.14
C ALA A 124 10.16 8.28 -0.75
N VAL A 125 9.53 7.90 0.37
CA VAL A 125 8.34 8.59 0.90
C VAL A 125 8.64 10.05 1.26
N ASP A 126 9.79 10.34 1.87
CA ASP A 126 10.13 11.71 2.25
C ASP A 126 10.57 12.55 1.03
N ALA A 127 11.20 11.93 0.02
CA ALA A 127 11.57 12.56 -1.25
C ALA A 127 10.35 12.93 -2.08
N GLU A 128 9.40 12.02 -2.23
CA GLU A 128 8.10 12.28 -2.87
C GLU A 128 7.39 13.43 -2.15
N ARG A 129 7.35 13.39 -0.82
CA ARG A 129 6.72 14.45 -0.02
C ARG A 129 7.43 15.81 -0.19
N TYR A 130 8.74 15.82 -0.39
CA TYR A 130 9.48 17.06 -0.68
C TYR A 130 9.09 17.62 -2.06
N VAL A 131 8.99 16.77 -3.09
CA VAL A 131 8.54 17.16 -4.45
C VAL A 131 7.11 17.72 -4.39
N GLU A 132 6.21 17.03 -3.70
CA GLU A 132 4.81 17.45 -3.53
C GLU A 132 4.71 18.81 -2.81
N GLN A 133 5.50 19.02 -1.75
CA GLN A 133 5.53 20.28 -1.00
C GLN A 133 6.21 21.41 -1.79
N GLY A 134 7.25 21.10 -2.55
CA GLY A 134 8.09 22.04 -3.31
C GLY A 134 7.37 22.67 -4.51
N THR A 135 6.34 22.03 -5.06
CA THR A 135 5.50 22.61 -6.14
C THR A 135 4.50 23.66 -5.64
N SER A 136 4.28 23.78 -4.32
CA SER A 136 3.23 24.63 -3.74
C SER A 136 3.71 25.97 -3.15
N ARG A 137 4.95 26.40 -3.38
CA ARG A 137 5.44 27.68 -2.85
C ARG A 137 5.81 28.66 -3.98
N PRO A 138 4.92 29.60 -4.37
CA PRO A 138 5.36 30.75 -5.14
C PRO A 138 6.21 31.67 -4.25
N LYS A 139 7.17 32.30 -4.94
CA LYS A 139 8.25 33.19 -4.51
C LYS A 139 7.96 34.14 -3.34
#